data_AF-A0A859FAV1-F1
#
_entry.id   AF-A0A859FAV1-F1
#
_cell.length_a   1.000
_cell.length_b   1.000
_cell.length_c   1.000
_cell.angle_alpha   90.00
_cell.angle_beta   90.00
_cell.angle_gamma   90.00
#
_symmetry.space_group_name_H-M   'P 1'
#
loop_
_entity.id
_entity.type
_entity.pdbx_description
1 polymer ?
#
loop_
_entity_poly.entity_id
_entity_poly.type
_entity_poly.pdbx_seq_one_letter_code
_entity_poly.pdbx_strand_id
1 'polypeptide(L)'
;MDQLPILSGSLNWETNVQPFQINGEDVTPLLNMFRYDNQNKASVTYELGSNYITLSGSIGVPDDIDDGEVTVTITMDDGEAVSDANTLGSSNRGPNSFEMMVQGVDEMTITIDVGDELSSVILWDFIVTEKK
;
A
#
# COMPACT_ATOMS: atom_id res chain seq x y z
N MET A 1 -17.07 -4.45 -2.81
CA MET A 1 -16.48 -3.28 -2.14
C MET A 1 -16.47 -2.18 -3.17
N ASP A 2 -17.12 -1.06 -2.89
CA ASP A 2 -16.95 0.13 -3.69
C ASP A 2 -15.54 0.67 -3.41
N GLN A 3 -14.79 1.00 -4.46
CA GLN A 3 -13.48 1.62 -4.30
C GLN A 3 -13.67 3.00 -3.65
N LEU A 4 -12.77 3.36 -2.72
CA LEU A 4 -12.73 4.69 -2.13
C LEU A 4 -12.74 5.77 -3.24
N PRO A 5 -13.48 6.89 -3.06
CA PRO A 5 -13.45 7.98 -4.01
C PRO A 5 -12.01 8.49 -4.17
N ILE A 6 -11.50 8.49 -5.41
CA ILE A 6 -10.16 8.99 -5.73
C ILE A 6 -10.26 10.49 -6.03
N LEU A 7 -9.51 11.31 -5.30
CA LEU A 7 -9.38 12.75 -5.54
C LEU A 7 -8.33 13.04 -6.62
N SER A 8 -7.18 12.36 -6.56
CA SER A 8 -6.10 12.55 -7.53
C SER A 8 -5.13 11.37 -7.59
N GLY A 9 -4.29 11.33 -8.62
CA GLY A 9 -3.33 10.25 -8.86
C GLY A 9 -4.00 8.97 -9.35
N SER A 10 -3.23 7.90 -9.42
CA SER A 10 -3.72 6.58 -9.82
C SER A 10 -2.77 5.49 -9.35
N LEU A 11 -3.34 4.45 -8.73
CA LEU A 11 -2.68 3.16 -8.52
C LEU A 11 -3.43 2.11 -9.35
N ASN A 12 -2.69 1.27 -10.08
CA ASN A 12 -3.22 0.15 -10.85
C ASN A 12 -3.55 -1.02 -9.92
N TRP A 13 -4.78 -1.05 -9.43
CA TRP A 13 -5.27 -2.17 -8.62
C TRP A 13 -5.62 -3.38 -9.50
N GLU A 14 -4.98 -4.50 -9.23
CA GLU A 14 -5.34 -5.82 -9.76
C GLU A 14 -6.38 -6.49 -8.86
N THR A 15 -7.45 -7.00 -9.49
CA THR A 15 -8.53 -7.73 -8.82
C THR A 15 -8.44 -9.24 -9.00
N ASN A 16 -7.58 -9.72 -9.90
CA ASN A 16 -7.32 -11.15 -10.14
C ASN A 16 -5.96 -11.53 -9.58
N VAL A 17 -5.90 -11.62 -8.25
CA VAL A 17 -4.64 -11.73 -7.53
C VAL A 17 -4.11 -13.16 -7.57
N GLN A 18 -2.88 -13.35 -8.05
CA GLN A 18 -2.20 -14.63 -7.98
C GLN A 18 -1.45 -14.77 -6.64
N PRO A 19 -1.37 -15.98 -6.05
CA PRO A 19 -0.48 -16.22 -4.93
C PRO A 19 0.98 -15.90 -5.30
N PHE A 20 1.74 -15.44 -4.32
CA PHE A 20 3.17 -15.16 -4.45
C PHE A 20 3.90 -15.61 -3.18
N GLN A 21 5.23 -15.58 -3.20
CA GLN A 21 6.04 -15.95 -2.05
C GLN A 21 6.79 -14.74 -1.51
N ILE A 22 6.88 -14.64 -0.18
CA ILE A 22 7.81 -13.74 0.51
C ILE A 22 8.59 -14.59 1.51
N ASN A 23 9.92 -14.54 1.44
CA ASN A 23 10.81 -15.31 2.32
C ASN A 23 10.51 -16.83 2.30
N GLY A 24 10.06 -17.35 1.15
CA GLY A 24 9.66 -18.74 0.96
C GLY A 24 8.30 -19.13 1.56
N GLU A 25 7.54 -18.19 2.11
CA GLU A 25 6.17 -18.41 2.59
C GLU A 25 5.14 -17.99 1.54
N ASP A 26 4.13 -18.83 1.32
CA ASP A 26 3.04 -18.55 0.39
C ASP A 26 2.11 -17.46 0.95
N VAL A 27 1.92 -16.39 0.19
CA VAL A 27 0.95 -15.31 0.44
C VAL A 27 -0.16 -15.42 -0.58
N THR A 28 -1.40 -15.50 -0.10
CA THR A 28 -2.61 -15.51 -0.94
C THR A 28 -3.50 -14.33 -0.56
N PRO A 29 -3.40 -13.20 -1.28
CA PRO A 29 -4.25 -12.04 -1.03
C PRO A 29 -5.73 -12.36 -1.21
N LEU A 30 -6.56 -11.77 -0.36
CA LEU A 30 -8.00 -11.89 -0.44
C LEU A 30 -8.63 -10.75 -1.24
N LEU A 31 -8.00 -9.57 -1.21
CA LEU A 31 -8.50 -8.34 -1.83
C LEU A 31 -7.35 -7.49 -2.40
N ASN A 32 -7.67 -6.78 -3.50
CA ASN A 32 -6.95 -5.63 -4.05
C ASN A 32 -5.42 -5.73 -3.98
N MET A 33 -4.78 -6.11 -5.08
CA MET A 33 -3.33 -6.09 -5.17
C MET A 33 -2.87 -4.89 -5.96
N PHE A 34 -1.95 -4.11 -5.41
CA PHE A 34 -1.19 -3.19 -6.24
C PHE A 34 0.17 -3.82 -6.55
N ARG A 35 0.47 -4.01 -7.84
CA ARG A 35 1.79 -4.41 -8.33
C ARG A 35 2.39 -3.23 -9.08
N TYR A 36 3.63 -2.93 -8.73
CA TYR A 36 4.32 -1.78 -9.28
C TYR A 36 5.27 -2.19 -10.42
N ASP A 37 4.97 -1.80 -11.66
CA ASP A 37 5.78 -2.04 -12.85
C ASP A 37 6.09 -0.72 -13.62
N ASN A 38 7.39 -0.43 -13.82
CA ASN A 38 7.92 0.56 -14.78
C ASN A 38 7.75 2.09 -14.51
N GLN A 39 7.43 2.55 -13.30
CA GLN A 39 7.64 3.96 -12.90
C GLN A 39 8.68 4.01 -11.76
N ASN A 40 9.15 5.15 -11.24
CA ASN A 40 9.99 5.15 -10.01
C ASN A 40 9.21 5.56 -8.74
N LYS A 41 8.11 6.30 -8.93
CA LYS A 41 7.19 6.69 -7.86
C LYS A 41 5.75 6.75 -8.38
N ALA A 42 4.78 6.24 -7.61
CA ALA A 42 3.35 6.47 -7.84
C ALA A 42 2.65 6.92 -6.56
N SER A 43 1.57 7.69 -6.72
CA SER A 43 0.73 8.11 -5.61
C SER A 43 -0.74 8.16 -6.00
N VAL A 44 -1.61 7.99 -5.00
CA VAL A 44 -3.05 8.19 -5.10
C VAL A 44 -3.54 8.88 -3.83
N THR A 45 -4.47 9.81 -4.01
CA THR A 45 -5.15 10.51 -2.92
C THR A 45 -6.62 10.12 -2.92
N TYR A 46 -7.12 9.68 -1.76
CA TYR A 46 -8.51 9.31 -1.52
C TYR A 46 -9.22 10.38 -0.69
N GLU A 47 -10.50 10.58 -0.99
CA GLU A 47 -11.42 11.32 -0.13
C GLU A 47 -11.97 10.37 0.93
N LEU A 48 -11.63 10.61 2.19
CA LEU A 48 -12.20 9.87 3.32
C LEU A 48 -13.42 10.59 3.89
N GLY A 49 -13.47 11.92 3.79
CA GLY A 49 -14.58 12.75 4.24
C GLY A 49 -14.94 12.52 5.70
N SER A 50 -13.94 12.21 6.55
CA SER A 50 -14.13 11.87 7.95
C SER A 50 -15.06 10.67 8.23
N ASN A 51 -15.35 9.82 7.23
CA ASN A 51 -16.32 8.72 7.37
C ASN A 51 -15.70 7.42 7.87
N TYR A 52 -14.37 7.33 7.95
CA TYR A 52 -13.66 6.10 8.29
C TYR A 52 -13.03 6.17 9.70
N ILE A 53 -12.75 5.01 10.28
CA ILE A 53 -12.13 4.87 11.61
C ILE A 53 -10.73 4.27 11.49
N THR A 54 -10.58 3.18 10.75
CA THR A 54 -9.32 2.46 10.63
C THR A 54 -8.98 2.18 9.18
N LEU A 55 -7.67 2.12 8.92
CA LEU A 55 -7.08 1.58 7.71
C LEU A 55 -6.17 0.41 8.11
N SER A 56 -6.22 -0.66 7.33
CA SER A 56 -5.32 -1.81 7.48
C SER A 56 -4.86 -2.34 6.12
N GLY A 57 -3.74 -3.04 6.11
CA GLY A 57 -3.23 -3.71 4.93
C GLY A 57 -1.95 -4.48 5.22
N SER A 58 -1.41 -5.11 4.19
CA SER A 58 -0.12 -5.78 4.25
C SER A 58 0.76 -5.38 3.07
N ILE A 59 2.06 -5.30 3.32
CA ILE A 59 3.06 -4.88 2.36
C ILE A 59 4.26 -5.85 2.36
N GLY A 60 4.86 -6.05 1.19
CA GLY A 60 6.01 -6.94 1.03
C GLY A 60 6.64 -6.90 -0.36
N VAL A 61 7.84 -7.47 -0.46
CA VAL A 61 8.61 -7.66 -1.70
C VAL A 61 8.66 -9.15 -2.01
N PRO A 62 7.97 -9.61 -3.08
CA PRO A 62 7.95 -11.01 -3.46
C PRO A 62 9.32 -11.56 -3.88
N ASP A 63 9.53 -12.86 -3.66
CA ASP A 63 10.80 -13.56 -3.90
C ASP A 63 11.25 -13.56 -5.37
N ASP A 64 10.34 -13.36 -6.32
CA ASP A 64 10.63 -13.31 -7.76
C ASP A 64 11.08 -11.93 -8.27
N ILE A 65 11.17 -10.95 -7.38
CA ILE A 65 11.58 -9.57 -7.68
C ILE A 65 12.99 -9.31 -7.13
N ASP A 66 13.83 -8.67 -7.95
CA ASP A 66 15.21 -8.31 -7.60
C ASP A 66 15.27 -7.34 -6.42
N ASP A 67 16.37 -7.42 -5.68
CA ASP A 67 16.59 -6.67 -4.45
C ASP A 67 16.74 -5.16 -4.73
N GLY A 68 15.67 -4.40 -4.51
CA GLY A 68 15.72 -2.95 -4.44
C GLY A 68 14.96 -2.43 -3.21
N GLU A 69 15.26 -1.20 -2.79
CA GLU A 69 14.61 -0.58 -1.64
C GLU A 69 13.28 0.07 -2.04
N VAL A 70 12.20 -0.35 -1.39
CA VAL A 70 10.88 0.25 -1.58
C VAL A 70 10.44 0.95 -0.33
N THR A 71 9.97 2.18 -0.47
CA THR A 71 9.35 2.97 0.59
C THR A 71 7.87 3.17 0.28
N VAL A 72 7.01 2.82 1.24
CA VAL A 72 5.59 3.16 1.20
C VAL A 72 5.28 4.17 2.28
N THR A 73 4.68 5.28 1.87
CA THR A 73 4.33 6.39 2.74
C THR A 73 2.83 6.62 2.68
N ILE A 74 2.20 6.62 3.86
CA ILE A 74 0.79 7.01 4.01
C ILE A 74 0.76 8.37 4.71
N THR A 75 0.09 9.34 4.09
CA THR A 75 -0.05 10.71 4.60
C THR A 75 -1.51 11.03 4.79
N MET A 76 -1.84 11.63 5.93
CA MET A 76 -3.21 12.04 6.30
C MET A 76 -3.27 13.56 6.31
N ASP A 77 -4.35 14.10 5.72
CA ASP A 77 -4.60 15.53 5.53
C ASP A 77 -3.37 16.26 4.90
N ASP A 78 -3.24 17.57 5.15
CA ASP A 78 -2.26 18.47 4.52
C ASP A 78 -0.81 18.33 5.03
N GLY A 79 -0.42 17.14 5.51
CA GLY A 79 0.99 16.75 5.65
C GLY A 79 1.38 16.03 6.93
N GLU A 80 0.44 15.61 7.79
CA GLU A 80 0.77 14.70 8.89
C GLU A 80 0.99 13.29 8.32
N ALA A 81 2.24 12.99 7.99
CA ALA A 81 2.65 11.64 7.65
C ALA A 81 2.55 10.77 8.92
N VAL A 82 1.56 9.89 8.98
CA VAL A 82 1.64 8.73 9.86
C VAL A 82 2.52 7.72 9.13
N SER A 83 3.82 8.02 9.10
CA SER A 83 4.79 7.28 8.32
C SER A 83 5.15 5.98 9.04
N ASP A 84 4.40 4.91 8.81
CA ASP A 84 5.03 3.60 8.71
C ASP A 84 5.72 3.55 7.34
N ALA A 85 6.82 4.30 7.23
CA ALA A 85 7.76 4.18 6.13
C ALA A 85 8.37 2.78 6.23
N ASN A 86 7.68 1.80 5.65
CA ASN A 86 8.19 0.45 5.53
C ASN A 86 9.20 0.50 4.39
N THR A 87 10.47 0.76 4.73
CA THR A 87 11.58 0.48 3.81
C THR A 87 11.74 -1.02 3.76
N LEU A 88 11.32 -1.60 2.63
CA LEU A 88 11.45 -3.02 2.33
C LEU A 88 12.61 -3.23 1.38
N GLY A 89 13.31 -4.35 1.54
CA GLY A 89 14.44 -4.74 0.70
C GLY A 89 14.96 -6.11 1.10
N SER A 90 16.13 -6.50 0.63
CA SER A 90 16.72 -7.83 0.83
C SER A 90 16.80 -8.29 2.30
N SER A 91 16.93 -7.36 3.24
CA SER A 91 17.00 -7.64 4.69
C SER A 91 15.65 -7.63 5.42
N ASN A 92 14.60 -7.09 4.78
CA ASN A 92 13.26 -6.97 5.33
C ASN A 92 12.23 -6.96 4.17
N ARG A 93 11.94 -8.14 3.63
CA ARG A 93 10.99 -8.32 2.52
C ARG A 93 9.52 -8.31 2.96
N GLY A 94 9.24 -8.31 4.26
CA GLY A 94 7.90 -8.56 4.81
C GLY A 94 7.57 -10.06 4.93
N PRO A 95 6.27 -10.45 4.96
CA PRO A 95 5.10 -9.57 4.94
C PRO A 95 5.02 -8.73 6.22
N ASN A 96 4.79 -7.42 6.06
CA ASN A 96 4.57 -6.51 7.16
C ASN A 96 3.10 -6.05 7.12
N SER A 97 2.32 -6.42 8.14
CA SER A 97 0.95 -5.92 8.28
C SER A 97 0.94 -4.61 9.06
N PHE A 98 0.04 -3.70 8.69
CA PHE A 98 -0.15 -2.42 9.37
C PHE A 98 -1.63 -2.18 9.66
N GLU A 99 -1.89 -1.43 10.73
CA GLU A 99 -3.20 -0.89 11.08
C GLU A 99 -3.00 0.51 11.66
N MET A 100 -3.82 1.46 11.20
CA MET A 100 -3.73 2.85 11.63
C MET A 100 -5.11 3.50 11.79
N MET A 101 -5.21 4.44 12.72
CA MET A 101 -6.43 5.21 12.94
C MET A 101 -6.51 6.36 11.92
N VAL A 102 -7.63 6.44 11.20
CA VAL A 102 -7.95 7.50 10.23
C VAL A 102 -9.19 8.31 10.66
N GLN A 103 -9.56 8.22 11.94
CA GLN A 103 -10.75 8.87 12.46
C GLN A 103 -10.62 10.39 12.38
N GLY A 104 -11.51 11.01 11.58
CA GLY A 104 -11.54 12.46 11.42
C GLY A 104 -10.57 13.00 10.37
N VAL A 105 -9.94 12.10 9.60
CA VAL A 105 -9.13 12.44 8.43
C VAL A 105 -10.06 12.67 7.25
N ASP A 106 -9.84 13.77 6.53
CA ASP A 106 -10.64 14.13 5.35
C ASP A 106 -9.99 13.59 4.07
N GLU A 107 -8.67 13.64 3.98
CA GLU A 107 -7.91 13.17 2.83
C GLU A 107 -6.77 12.23 3.22
N MET A 108 -6.51 11.23 2.38
CA MET A 108 -5.40 10.30 2.59
C MET A 108 -4.64 10.08 1.29
N THR A 109 -3.33 10.27 1.32
CA THR A 109 -2.44 10.00 0.20
C THR A 109 -1.57 8.78 0.49
N ILE A 110 -1.56 7.82 -0.44
CA ILE A 110 -0.61 6.70 -0.44
C ILE A 110 0.42 6.98 -1.51
N THR A 111 1.69 6.92 -1.14
CA THR A 111 2.83 7.04 -2.05
C THR A 111 3.68 5.79 -1.97
N ILE A 112 4.03 5.26 -3.13
CA ILE A 112 4.95 4.13 -3.30
C ILE A 112 6.14 4.63 -4.09
N ASP A 113 7.32 4.51 -3.52
CA ASP A 113 8.58 4.97 -4.09
C ASP A 113 9.56 3.79 -4.10
N VAL A 114 9.90 3.29 -5.29
CA VAL A 114 10.74 2.10 -5.47
C VAL A 114 12.20 2.44 -5.76
N GLY A 115 12.56 3.73 -5.63
CA GLY A 115 13.90 4.22 -5.91
C GLY A 115 14.28 4.17 -7.39
N ASP A 116 15.58 4.05 -7.65
CA ASP A 116 16.16 4.01 -9.01
C ASP A 116 16.32 2.59 -9.55
N GLU A 117 16.10 1.57 -8.73
CA GLU A 117 16.12 0.17 -9.13
C GLU A 117 14.69 -0.29 -9.45
N LEU A 118 14.54 -1.21 -10.41
CA LEU A 118 13.25 -1.77 -10.79
C LEU A 118 12.77 -2.75 -9.71
N SER A 119 12.39 -2.19 -8.57
CA SER A 119 11.81 -2.91 -7.46
C SER A 119 10.30 -2.94 -7.64
N SER A 120 9.68 -4.09 -7.42
CA SER A 120 8.23 -4.21 -7.33
C SER A 120 7.86 -4.45 -5.87
N VAL A 121 6.93 -3.66 -5.35
CA VAL A 121 6.27 -3.93 -4.07
C VAL A 121 4.86 -4.40 -4.32
N ILE A 122 4.37 -5.23 -3.41
CA ILE A 122 2.97 -5.60 -3.35
C ILE A 122 2.35 -4.99 -2.10
N LEU A 123 1.28 -4.22 -2.28
CA LEU A 123 0.33 -3.83 -1.24
C LEU A 123 -0.94 -4.64 -1.46
N TRP A 124 -1.39 -5.35 -0.43
CA TRP A 124 -2.57 -6.21 -0.52
C TRP A 124 -3.44 -6.16 0.74
N ASP A 125 -4.67 -6.67 0.61
CA ASP A 125 -5.69 -6.67 1.66
C ASP A 125 -5.91 -5.28 2.27
N PHE A 126 -5.86 -4.25 1.43
CA PHE A 126 -6.05 -2.86 1.80
C PHE A 126 -7.53 -2.59 2.12
N ILE A 127 -7.84 -2.40 3.40
CA ILE A 127 -9.20 -2.29 3.92
C ILE A 127 -9.34 -1.04 4.78
N VAL A 128 -10.36 -0.23 4.45
CA VAL A 128 -10.84 0.86 5.30
C VAL A 128 -12.16 0.49 5.97
N THR A 129 -12.32 0.89 7.23
CA THR A 129 -13.54 0.62 8.01
C THR A 129 -14.32 1.90 8.27
N GLU A 130 -15.59 1.94 7.88
CA GLU A 130 -16.49 3.08 8.09
C GLU A 130 -16.90 3.26 9.57
N LYS A 131 -17.23 4.49 9.94
CA LYS A 131 -17.97 4.83 11.16
C LYS A 131 -19.37 4.24 11.05
N LYS A 132 -19.74 3.38 12.00
CA LYS A 132 -21.11 2.87 12.13
C LYS A 132 -22.10 3.94 12.57
#